data_AF-A0A914A748-F1
#
_entry.id   AF-A0A914A748-F1
#
_cell.length_a   1.000
_cell.length_b   1.000
_cell.length_c   1.000
_cell.angle_alpha   90.00
_cell.angle_beta   90.00
_cell.angle_gamma   90.00
#
_symmetry.space_group_name_H-M   'P 1'
#
loop_
_entity.id
_entity.type
_entity.pdbx_description
1 polymer ?
#
loop_
_entity_poly.entity_id
_entity_poly.type
_entity_poly.pdbx_seq_one_letter_code
_entity_poly.pdbx_strand_id
1 'polypeptide(L)'
;MFTRVRGVFRVFPCQISLQSVVKFSRSTMEKERKIYKIVLTGGPCGGKTTGQARLATFFENLGYKVYMVGEMATYLLSGGVKFSDLNEEASYFFQVNLLKTLLQAEETFFTLAEYCPKKCLVICDRGAMDPTAYLGEGQWDQMRKEYGFDNVALRDKRYDQVIHMETAANGAEEFYTGLQGNITRNESCAFAIKQDNKTKQAWVGHPYFDIIDNSTDFEGKIKRMISTIADRLGIAIGDRLAKNSVKRKFLVEELLDENLFPPFEDFEVKHDYMTTTSDGTKARLRKRGQNGMYTYMQTICRPEITNQVVTTRTPITSKQYNLLLAQRDPTRSQIVKKRRCFLWQNLYYQMDIYREPPNDRCKGLILLETYTTLPGNELPLPDFLKISKEVTGDKNYSMYNLSKI
;
A
#
# COMPACT_ATOMS: atom_id res chain seq x y z
N MET A 1 -44.71 54.38 52.81
CA MET A 1 -44.72 53.25 53.78
C MET A 1 -44.72 51.96 52.98
N PHE A 2 -43.53 51.47 52.60
CA PHE A 2 -43.32 50.24 51.84
C PHE A 2 -42.51 49.29 52.72
N THR A 3 -43.08 48.17 53.14
CA THR A 3 -42.39 47.18 53.97
C THR A 3 -41.98 45.99 53.10
N ARG A 4 -40.66 45.89 52.92
CA ARG A 4 -39.91 44.78 52.31
C ARG A 4 -39.99 43.53 53.19
N VAL A 5 -40.10 42.36 52.57
CA VAL A 5 -39.62 41.09 53.16
C VAL A 5 -38.58 40.50 52.20
N ARG A 6 -37.40 40.21 52.75
CA ARG A 6 -36.19 39.72 52.09
C ARG A 6 -36.31 38.20 51.83
N GLY A 7 -36.03 37.76 50.61
CA GLY A 7 -35.78 36.36 50.26
C GLY A 7 -34.45 36.25 49.53
N VAL A 8 -33.51 35.51 50.10
CA VAL A 8 -32.11 35.38 49.69
C VAL A 8 -31.99 34.47 48.45
N PHE A 9 -31.29 34.96 47.42
CA PHE A 9 -30.85 34.17 46.27
C PHE A 9 -29.91 33.04 46.72
N ARG A 10 -30.26 31.78 46.42
CA ARG A 10 -29.29 30.68 46.30
C ARG A 10 -29.28 30.21 44.86
N VAL A 11 -28.32 30.72 44.10
CA VAL A 11 -27.92 30.17 42.81
C VAL A 11 -27.09 28.93 43.11
N PHE A 12 -27.60 27.73 42.79
CA PHE A 12 -26.79 26.52 42.76
C PHE A 12 -25.96 26.54 41.46
N PRO A 13 -24.62 26.51 41.52
CA PRO A 13 -23.83 26.33 40.31
C PRO A 13 -23.86 24.85 39.92
N CYS A 14 -24.57 24.52 38.84
CA CYS A 14 -24.44 23.23 38.17
C CYS A 14 -23.10 23.23 37.41
N GLN A 15 -21.99 22.98 38.12
CA GLN A 15 -20.70 22.68 37.50
C GLN A 15 -20.73 21.23 37.00
N ILE A 16 -21.26 21.02 35.81
CA ILE A 16 -20.97 19.81 35.04
C ILE A 16 -19.50 19.95 34.60
N SER A 17 -18.61 19.16 35.19
CA SER A 17 -17.19 19.20 34.81
C SER A 17 -17.04 18.73 33.36
N LEU A 18 -16.27 19.48 32.55
CA LEU A 18 -15.90 19.10 31.17
C LEU A 18 -15.26 17.71 31.08
N GLN A 19 -14.75 17.16 32.18
CA GLN A 19 -14.20 15.80 32.25
C GLN A 19 -15.26 14.70 32.20
N SER A 20 -16.51 14.98 32.59
CA SER A 20 -17.60 13.99 32.61
C SER A 20 -18.25 13.80 31.23
N VAL A 21 -18.35 14.86 30.42
CA VAL A 21 -18.86 14.80 29.05
C VAL A 21 -17.86 14.13 28.10
N VAL A 22 -16.55 14.27 28.33
CA VAL A 22 -15.50 13.62 27.54
C VAL A 22 -15.34 12.11 27.88
N LYS A 23 -15.81 11.67 29.05
CA LYS A 23 -15.75 10.25 29.44
C LYS A 23 -16.97 9.44 28.97
N PHE A 24 -18.10 10.09 28.68
CA PHE A 24 -19.35 9.38 28.35
C PHE A 24 -19.59 9.16 26.84
N SER A 25 -18.79 9.75 25.94
CA SER A 25 -18.87 9.46 24.49
C SER A 25 -17.90 8.38 24.00
N ARG A 26 -17.14 7.75 24.92
CA ARG A 26 -16.13 6.73 24.59
C ARG A 26 -16.60 5.27 24.78
N SER A 27 -17.82 5.03 25.25
CA SER A 27 -18.29 3.70 25.65
C SER A 27 -19.44 3.11 24.82
N THR A 28 -19.82 3.71 23.69
CA THR A 28 -20.88 3.17 22.81
C THR A 28 -20.54 3.28 21.32
N MET A 29 -19.32 2.90 20.98
CA MET A 29 -19.01 2.27 19.69
C MET A 29 -18.17 1.05 20.04
N GLU A 30 -18.61 -0.13 19.61
CA GLU A 30 -17.80 -1.35 19.66
C GLU A 30 -16.39 -1.02 19.21
N LYS A 31 -15.37 -1.50 19.95
CA LYS A 31 -13.96 -1.33 19.60
C LYS A 31 -13.67 -2.04 18.28
N GLU A 32 -14.04 -1.44 17.15
CA GLU A 32 -13.41 -1.74 15.88
C GLU A 32 -11.91 -1.59 16.11
N ARG A 33 -11.13 -2.65 15.83
CA ARG A 33 -9.67 -2.56 15.90
C ARG A 33 -9.24 -1.43 14.97
N LYS A 34 -8.88 -0.29 15.56
CA LYS A 34 -8.45 0.89 14.82
C LYS A 34 -7.14 0.66 14.09
N ILE A 35 -6.38 -0.37 14.45
CA ILE A 35 -5.07 -0.66 13.89
C ILE A 35 -5.04 -2.12 13.52
N TYR A 36 -4.56 -2.40 12.32
CA TYR A 36 -4.30 -3.73 11.82
C TYR A 36 -2.85 -3.81 11.38
N LYS A 37 -2.10 -4.76 11.94
CA LYS A 37 -0.66 -4.91 11.78
C LYS A 37 -0.40 -6.13 10.91
N ILE A 38 0.23 -5.92 9.77
CA ILE A 38 0.58 -7.00 8.86
C ILE A 38 2.08 -7.03 8.61
N VAL A 39 2.58 -8.22 8.30
CA VAL A 39 3.93 -8.40 7.77
C VAL A 39 3.84 -9.04 6.39
N LEU A 40 4.60 -8.48 5.43
CA LEU A 40 4.90 -9.15 4.18
C LEU A 40 6.28 -9.81 4.32
N THR A 41 6.30 -11.13 4.37
CA THR A 41 7.50 -11.96 4.50
C THR A 41 7.79 -12.72 3.20
N GLY A 42 8.94 -13.38 3.13
CA GLY A 42 9.33 -14.26 2.03
C GLY A 42 10.71 -13.96 1.44
N GLY A 43 11.10 -14.77 0.48
CA GLY A 43 12.40 -14.71 -0.19
C GLY A 43 12.61 -13.47 -1.06
N PRO A 44 13.83 -13.28 -1.58
CA PRO A 44 14.12 -12.24 -2.56
C PRO A 44 13.22 -12.39 -3.80
N CYS A 45 12.94 -11.28 -4.48
CA CYS A 45 12.12 -11.25 -5.70
C CYS A 45 10.69 -11.85 -5.58
N GLY A 46 10.11 -11.93 -4.37
CA GLY A 46 8.71 -12.36 -4.19
C GLY A 46 7.64 -11.32 -4.55
N GLY A 47 8.05 -10.07 -4.83
CA GLY A 47 7.15 -8.96 -5.15
C GLY A 47 6.71 -8.08 -3.97
N LYS A 48 7.31 -8.25 -2.79
CA LYS A 48 6.96 -7.54 -1.54
C LYS A 48 6.85 -6.02 -1.72
N THR A 49 7.90 -5.35 -2.22
CA THR A 49 7.92 -3.88 -2.36
C THR A 49 6.78 -3.36 -3.24
N THR A 50 6.54 -4.00 -4.39
CA THR A 50 5.41 -3.65 -5.27
C THR A 50 4.07 -3.97 -4.61
N GLY A 51 4.00 -5.09 -3.87
CA GLY A 51 2.84 -5.49 -3.08
C GLY A 51 2.47 -4.46 -2.01
N GLN A 52 3.42 -4.01 -1.20
CA GLN A 52 3.22 -2.97 -0.19
C GLN A 52 2.69 -1.68 -0.82
N ALA A 53 3.29 -1.22 -1.92
CA ALA A 53 2.84 -0.03 -2.62
C ALA A 53 1.39 -0.14 -3.12
N ARG A 54 1.02 -1.32 -3.64
CA ARG A 54 -0.34 -1.62 -4.13
C ARG A 54 -1.34 -1.71 -2.99
N LEU A 55 -0.96 -2.38 -1.90
CA LEU A 55 -1.75 -2.53 -0.71
C LEU A 55 -1.99 -1.17 -0.02
N ALA A 56 -0.94 -0.37 0.17
CA ALA A 56 -1.04 0.97 0.70
C ALA A 56 -1.99 1.84 -0.11
N THR A 57 -1.82 1.87 -1.44
CA THR A 57 -2.73 2.60 -2.34
C THR A 57 -4.17 2.10 -2.21
N PHE A 58 -4.39 0.79 -2.07
CA PHE A 58 -5.72 0.21 -1.95
C PHE A 58 -6.42 0.62 -0.65
N PHE A 59 -5.74 0.53 0.48
CA PHE A 59 -6.32 0.88 1.78
C PHE A 59 -6.47 2.40 1.98
N GLU A 60 -5.54 3.21 1.49
CA GLU A 60 -5.68 4.67 1.48
C GLU A 60 -6.91 5.14 0.69
N ASN A 61 -7.23 4.45 -0.40
CA ASN A 61 -8.44 4.69 -1.19
C ASN A 61 -9.72 4.36 -0.41
N LEU A 62 -9.65 3.44 0.56
CA LEU A 62 -10.75 3.12 1.47
C LEU A 62 -10.78 4.03 2.72
N GLY A 63 -9.96 5.09 2.75
CA GLY A 63 -9.93 6.05 3.85
C GLY A 63 -9.00 5.66 5.02
N TYR A 64 -8.26 4.55 4.92
CA TYR A 64 -7.29 4.17 5.94
C TYR A 64 -6.06 5.06 5.91
N LYS A 65 -5.48 5.32 7.09
CA LYS A 65 -4.11 5.80 7.22
C LYS A 65 -3.16 4.61 7.16
N VAL A 66 -2.27 4.58 6.17
CA VAL A 66 -1.29 3.50 6.03
C VAL A 66 0.08 3.95 6.54
N TYR A 67 0.70 3.13 7.38
CA TYR A 67 2.11 3.24 7.78
C TYR A 67 2.89 2.09 7.14
N MET A 68 4.07 2.39 6.59
CA MET A 68 4.96 1.39 6.00
C MET A 68 6.26 1.38 6.80
N VAL A 69 6.56 0.24 7.42
CA VAL A 69 7.83 -0.01 8.09
C VAL A 69 8.77 -0.63 7.06
N GLY A 70 9.85 0.09 6.74
CA GLY A 70 10.81 -0.35 5.71
C GLY A 70 11.65 -1.56 6.14
N GLU A 71 12.38 -2.15 5.19
CA GLU A 71 13.24 -3.30 5.46
C GLU A 71 14.47 -2.86 6.27
N MET A 72 14.53 -3.25 7.56
CA MET A 72 15.63 -2.86 8.45
C MET A 72 16.99 -3.40 8.01
N ALA A 73 17.03 -4.55 7.33
CA ALA A 73 18.27 -5.08 6.77
C ALA A 73 18.85 -4.11 5.74
N THR A 74 18.02 -3.62 4.81
CA THR A 74 18.43 -2.63 3.81
C THR A 74 18.86 -1.31 4.47
N TYR A 75 18.19 -0.89 5.55
CA TYR A 75 18.60 0.27 6.33
C TYR A 75 20.02 0.11 6.91
N LEU A 76 20.30 -0.98 7.61
CA LEU A 76 21.63 -1.24 8.18
C LEU A 76 22.73 -1.36 7.13
N LEU A 77 22.45 -2.05 6.00
CA LEU A 77 23.39 -2.19 4.89
C LEU A 77 23.70 -0.84 4.23
N SER A 78 22.70 0.04 4.10
CA SER A 78 22.91 1.39 3.57
C SER A 78 23.77 2.26 4.49
N GLY A 79 23.85 1.92 5.79
CA GLY A 79 24.72 2.56 6.77
C GLY A 79 26.19 2.11 6.70
N GLY A 80 26.56 1.23 5.77
CA GLY A 80 27.94 0.78 5.56
C GLY A 80 28.25 -0.64 6.04
N VAL A 81 27.25 -1.38 6.57
CA VAL A 81 27.42 -2.80 6.87
C VAL A 81 27.55 -3.58 5.56
N LYS A 82 28.61 -4.37 5.42
CA LYS A 82 28.83 -5.24 4.25
C LYS A 82 28.85 -6.69 4.68
N PHE A 83 28.01 -7.52 4.05
CA PHE A 83 27.97 -8.96 4.34
C PHE A 83 29.29 -9.67 4.06
N SER A 84 30.08 -9.18 3.10
CA SER A 84 31.40 -9.72 2.77
C SER A 84 32.39 -9.65 3.93
N ASP A 85 32.16 -8.73 4.87
CA ASP A 85 33.10 -8.41 5.94
C ASP A 85 32.71 -9.13 7.25
N LEU A 86 31.60 -9.88 7.26
CA LEU A 86 31.08 -10.56 8.44
C LEU A 86 31.56 -12.01 8.48
N ASN A 87 32.30 -12.36 9.53
CA ASN A 87 32.51 -13.76 9.91
C ASN A 87 31.22 -14.35 10.54
N GLU A 88 31.26 -15.62 10.96
CA GLU A 88 30.09 -16.30 11.53
C GLU A 88 29.54 -15.61 12.79
N GLU A 89 30.44 -15.21 13.71
CA GLU A 89 30.09 -14.50 14.94
C GLU A 89 29.47 -13.12 14.64
N ALA A 90 30.10 -12.33 13.77
CA ALA A 90 29.60 -11.04 13.35
C ALA A 90 28.25 -11.15 12.61
N SER A 91 28.04 -12.23 11.85
CA SER A 91 26.76 -12.54 11.21
C SER A 91 25.66 -12.82 12.24
N TYR A 92 25.96 -13.56 13.30
CA TYR A 92 25.03 -13.75 14.41
C TYR A 92 24.66 -12.42 15.07
N PHE A 93 25.65 -11.61 15.45
CA PHE A 93 25.40 -10.30 16.05
C PHE A 93 24.69 -9.32 15.11
N PHE A 94 24.93 -9.43 13.81
CA PHE A 94 24.14 -8.69 12.81
C PHE A 94 22.66 -9.06 12.91
N GLN A 95 22.31 -10.35 12.97
CA GLN A 95 20.91 -10.78 13.12
C GLN A 95 20.30 -10.33 14.46
N VAL A 96 21.05 -10.37 15.56
CA VAL A 96 20.62 -9.83 16.87
C VAL A 96 20.26 -8.35 16.75
N ASN A 97 21.16 -7.54 16.21
CA ASN A 97 20.96 -6.10 16.10
C ASN A 97 19.89 -5.73 15.06
N LEU A 98 19.79 -6.52 13.98
CA LEU A 98 18.71 -6.41 13.02
C LEU A 98 17.35 -6.61 13.68
N LEU A 99 17.19 -7.68 14.47
CA LEU A 99 15.94 -7.95 15.19
C LEU A 99 15.62 -6.82 16.19
N LYS A 100 16.58 -6.39 17.01
CA LYS A 100 16.38 -5.27 17.95
C LYS A 100 15.93 -3.99 17.25
N THR A 101 16.58 -3.66 16.14
CA THR A 101 16.25 -2.47 15.33
C THR A 101 14.85 -2.59 14.72
N LEU A 102 14.51 -3.78 14.20
CA LEU A 102 13.18 -4.10 13.67
C LEU A 102 12.10 -3.92 14.73
N LEU A 103 12.29 -4.48 15.93
CA LEU A 103 11.32 -4.36 17.00
C LEU A 103 11.08 -2.90 17.40
N GLN A 104 12.15 -2.10 17.51
CA GLN A 104 12.03 -0.68 17.86
C GLN A 104 11.35 0.15 16.76
N ALA A 105 11.71 -0.10 15.49
CA ALA A 105 11.11 0.60 14.36
C ALA A 105 9.61 0.32 14.27
N GLU A 106 9.22 -0.96 14.34
CA GLU A 106 7.83 -1.37 14.37
C GLU A 106 7.05 -0.77 15.55
N GLU A 107 7.63 -0.81 16.76
CA GLU A 107 6.97 -0.25 17.96
C GLU A 107 6.70 1.25 17.79
N THR A 108 7.62 1.97 17.16
CA THR A 108 7.46 3.40 16.84
C THR A 108 6.24 3.61 15.95
N PHE A 109 6.09 2.83 14.87
CA PHE A 109 4.95 2.95 13.97
C PHE A 109 3.63 2.45 14.58
N PHE A 110 3.68 1.40 15.41
CA PHE A 110 2.51 0.92 16.15
C PHE A 110 2.00 2.01 17.11
N THR A 111 2.90 2.62 17.87
CA THR A 111 2.57 3.74 18.76
C THR A 111 1.98 4.90 17.95
N LEU A 112 2.61 5.31 16.85
CA LEU A 112 2.08 6.39 16.00
C LEU A 112 0.69 6.08 15.44
N ALA A 113 0.39 4.82 15.13
CA ALA A 113 -0.93 4.39 14.66
C ALA A 113 -1.99 4.45 15.78
N GLU A 114 -1.63 4.23 17.05
CA GLU A 114 -2.54 4.35 18.20
C GLU A 114 -3.06 5.77 18.41
N TYR A 115 -2.23 6.76 18.13
CA TYR A 115 -2.62 8.17 18.22
C TYR A 115 -3.29 8.69 16.94
N CYS A 116 -3.44 7.88 15.90
CA CYS A 116 -4.11 8.29 14.69
C CYS A 116 -5.65 8.26 14.88
N PRO A 117 -6.38 9.33 14.50
CA PRO A 117 -7.84 9.33 14.60
C PRO A 117 -8.54 8.45 13.54
N LYS A 118 -7.83 8.06 12.48
CA LYS A 118 -8.36 7.23 11.36
C LYS A 118 -8.11 5.74 11.62
N LYS A 119 -8.83 4.87 10.88
CA LYS A 119 -8.47 3.44 10.80
C LYS A 119 -7.07 3.32 10.18
N CYS A 120 -6.23 2.46 10.75
CA CYS A 120 -4.82 2.33 10.42
C CYS A 120 -4.47 0.93 9.95
N LEU A 121 -3.67 0.87 8.89
CA LEU A 121 -2.98 -0.34 8.46
C LEU A 121 -1.47 -0.11 8.60
N VAL A 122 -0.78 -0.95 9.36
CA VAL A 122 0.68 -0.92 9.46
C VAL A 122 1.24 -2.10 8.68
N ILE A 123 2.04 -1.82 7.67
CA ILE A 123 2.64 -2.81 6.77
C ILE A 123 4.13 -2.92 7.07
N CYS A 124 4.57 -4.07 7.58
CA CYS A 124 5.98 -4.35 7.83
C CYS A 124 6.63 -5.07 6.64
N ASP A 125 7.75 -4.53 6.14
CA ASP A 125 8.64 -5.23 5.22
C ASP A 125 9.57 -6.17 5.99
N ARG A 126 9.21 -7.46 6.02
CA ARG A 126 9.75 -8.49 6.94
C ARG A 126 9.35 -8.26 8.40
N GLY A 127 9.36 -9.33 9.17
CA GLY A 127 8.96 -9.30 10.58
C GLY A 127 9.94 -10.02 11.49
N ALA A 128 9.59 -10.08 12.77
CA ALA A 128 10.46 -10.55 13.86
C ALA A 128 10.97 -11.99 13.70
N MET A 129 10.26 -12.82 12.94
CA MET A 129 10.69 -14.21 12.68
C MET A 129 11.57 -14.34 11.43
N ASP A 130 11.61 -13.37 10.51
CA ASP A 130 12.43 -13.45 9.29
C ASP A 130 13.94 -13.65 9.55
N PRO A 131 14.56 -13.03 10.58
CA PRO A 131 15.98 -13.25 10.90
C PRO A 131 16.35 -14.72 11.11
N THR A 132 15.41 -15.56 11.57
CA THR A 132 15.65 -17.00 11.78
C THR A 132 16.09 -17.73 10.50
N ALA A 133 15.65 -17.26 9.33
CA ALA A 133 16.02 -17.87 8.06
C ALA A 133 17.51 -17.73 7.74
N TYR A 134 18.21 -16.81 8.40
CA TYR A 134 19.62 -16.50 8.21
C TYR A 134 20.51 -17.01 9.35
N LEU A 135 19.92 -17.70 10.33
CA LEU A 135 20.63 -18.32 11.44
C LEU A 135 20.89 -19.81 11.17
N GLY A 136 21.99 -20.31 11.75
CA GLY A 136 22.30 -21.72 11.83
C GLY A 136 21.43 -22.46 12.84
N GLU A 137 21.57 -23.78 12.88
CA GLU A 137 20.85 -24.62 13.84
C GLU A 137 21.18 -24.22 15.29
N GLY A 138 20.18 -24.14 16.16
CA GLY A 138 20.33 -23.76 17.57
C GLY A 138 20.58 -22.26 17.85
N GLN A 139 21.07 -21.49 16.88
CA GLN A 139 21.38 -20.06 17.07
C GLN A 139 20.14 -19.21 17.37
N TRP A 140 18.96 -19.57 16.85
CA TRP A 140 17.72 -18.88 17.22
C TRP A 140 17.38 -19.08 18.70
N ASP A 141 17.48 -20.31 19.19
CA ASP A 141 17.19 -20.62 20.59
C ASP A 141 18.21 -19.99 21.54
N GLN A 142 19.48 -19.92 21.13
CA GLN A 142 20.50 -19.15 21.82
C GLN A 142 20.09 -17.67 21.91
N MET A 143 19.78 -17.03 20.78
CA MET A 143 19.39 -15.62 20.73
C MET A 143 18.16 -15.33 21.60
N ARG A 144 17.17 -16.22 21.58
CA ARG A 144 15.97 -16.07 22.41
C ARG A 144 16.28 -16.09 23.90
N LYS A 145 17.10 -17.04 24.35
CA LYS A 145 17.48 -17.17 25.77
C LYS A 145 18.35 -16.00 26.22
N GLU A 146 19.31 -15.60 25.40
CA GLU A 146 20.28 -14.55 25.70
C GLU A 146 19.62 -13.16 25.80
N TYR A 147 18.69 -12.85 24.89
CA TYR A 147 18.06 -11.53 24.80
C TYR A 147 16.61 -11.48 25.31
N GLY A 148 16.10 -12.57 25.86
CA GLY A 148 14.75 -12.64 26.43
C GLY A 148 13.63 -12.56 25.40
N PHE A 149 13.85 -13.05 24.18
CA PHE A 149 12.81 -13.06 23.14
C PHE A 149 11.86 -14.25 23.31
N ASP A 150 10.57 -13.95 23.43
CA ASP A 150 9.50 -14.94 23.48
C ASP A 150 8.88 -15.16 22.10
N ASN A 151 8.81 -16.43 21.66
CA ASN A 151 8.25 -16.77 20.35
C ASN A 151 6.76 -16.41 20.26
N VAL A 152 5.98 -16.55 21.33
CA VAL A 152 4.55 -16.23 21.31
C VAL A 152 4.36 -14.71 21.18
N ALA A 153 5.19 -13.92 21.87
CA ALA A 153 5.22 -12.47 21.72
C ALA A 153 5.62 -12.04 20.30
N LEU A 154 6.70 -12.61 19.75
CA LEU A 154 7.24 -12.23 18.43
C LEU A 154 6.38 -12.70 17.25
N ARG A 155 5.93 -13.95 17.30
CA ARG A 155 5.12 -14.57 16.26
C ARG A 155 3.65 -14.19 16.47
N ASP A 156 3.02 -14.69 17.51
CA ASP A 156 1.55 -14.80 17.60
C ASP A 156 0.84 -13.50 18.00
N LYS A 157 1.46 -12.69 18.86
CA LYS A 157 0.82 -11.48 19.42
C LYS A 157 1.13 -10.20 18.66
N ARG A 158 2.24 -10.16 17.92
CA ARG A 158 2.79 -8.93 17.36
C ARG A 158 2.11 -8.49 16.07
N TYR A 159 1.75 -9.45 15.23
CA TYR A 159 1.13 -9.22 13.94
C TYR A 159 -0.30 -9.78 13.96
N ASP A 160 -1.25 -9.04 13.39
CA ASP A 160 -2.60 -9.56 13.19
C ASP A 160 -2.64 -10.58 12.03
N GLN A 161 -1.73 -10.44 11.06
CA GLN A 161 -1.64 -11.31 9.88
C GLN A 161 -0.24 -11.32 9.28
N VAL A 162 0.20 -12.51 8.86
CA VAL A 162 1.49 -12.76 8.20
C VAL A 162 1.20 -13.24 6.78
N ILE A 163 1.73 -12.52 5.78
CA ILE A 163 1.58 -12.88 4.37
C ILE A 163 2.94 -13.27 3.79
N HIS A 164 3.11 -14.53 3.43
CA HIS A 164 4.30 -15.02 2.74
C HIS A 164 4.17 -14.83 1.23
N MET A 165 5.00 -13.97 0.66
CA MET A 165 5.08 -13.74 -0.78
C MET A 165 6.17 -14.63 -1.36
N GLU A 166 5.77 -15.73 -2.00
CA GLU A 166 6.70 -16.74 -2.53
C GLU A 166 7.67 -16.12 -3.56
N THR A 167 8.95 -16.48 -3.48
CA THR A 167 9.97 -16.01 -4.44
C THR A 167 9.61 -16.37 -5.89
N ALA A 168 9.86 -15.46 -6.84
CA ALA A 168 9.72 -15.77 -8.27
C ALA A 168 10.62 -16.94 -8.71
N ALA A 169 11.72 -17.23 -7.98
CA ALA A 169 12.55 -18.40 -8.26
C ALA A 169 11.78 -19.73 -8.14
N ASN A 170 10.65 -19.79 -7.43
CA ASN A 170 9.82 -20.98 -7.36
C ASN A 170 8.61 -20.86 -8.30
N GLY A 171 8.63 -21.53 -9.44
CA GLY A 171 7.48 -21.56 -10.36
C GLY A 171 7.28 -20.32 -11.24
N ALA A 172 8.19 -19.34 -11.21
CA ALA A 172 8.19 -18.16 -12.09
C ALA A 172 9.62 -17.72 -12.45
N GLU A 173 10.53 -18.68 -12.65
CA GLU A 173 11.99 -18.48 -12.74
C GLU A 173 12.42 -17.45 -13.79
N GLU A 174 11.69 -17.36 -14.90
CA GLU A 174 11.88 -16.37 -15.97
C GLU A 174 11.85 -14.92 -15.48
N PHE A 175 11.03 -14.61 -14.46
CA PHE A 175 10.97 -13.28 -13.84
C PHE A 175 12.03 -13.08 -12.77
N TYR A 176 12.60 -14.16 -12.24
CA TYR A 176 13.72 -14.11 -11.32
C TYR A 176 15.03 -13.79 -12.06
N THR A 177 15.26 -14.45 -13.20
CA THR A 177 16.47 -14.30 -14.01
C THR A 177 16.40 -13.14 -15.00
N GLY A 178 15.23 -12.78 -15.54
CA GLY A 178 15.06 -11.72 -16.55
C GLY A 178 15.20 -10.27 -16.04
N LEU A 179 15.25 -10.04 -14.72
CA LEU A 179 15.43 -8.72 -14.10
C LEU A 179 16.92 -8.29 -13.97
N GLN A 180 17.85 -9.10 -14.50
CA GLN A 180 19.32 -8.99 -14.37
C GLN A 180 19.97 -7.64 -14.77
N GLY A 181 19.23 -6.70 -15.35
CA GLY A 181 19.78 -5.38 -15.70
C GLY A 181 19.99 -4.42 -14.52
N ASN A 182 19.45 -4.69 -13.33
CA ASN A 182 19.62 -3.82 -12.14
C ASN A 182 19.26 -4.55 -10.85
N ILE A 183 20.23 -5.14 -10.14
CA ILE A 183 20.36 -5.29 -8.65
C ILE A 183 21.34 -6.44 -8.33
N THR A 184 22.56 -6.06 -7.92
CA THR A 184 23.48 -6.60 -6.88
C THR A 184 23.31 -7.99 -6.19
N ARG A 185 22.50 -8.95 -6.66
CA ARG A 185 22.35 -10.28 -6.03
C ARG A 185 22.62 -11.40 -7.04
N ASN A 186 23.81 -12.01 -6.93
CA ASN A 186 24.29 -13.15 -7.75
C ASN A 186 23.84 -14.53 -7.21
N GLU A 187 22.72 -14.60 -6.49
CA GLU A 187 22.29 -15.85 -5.86
C GLU A 187 21.51 -16.74 -6.85
N SER A 188 21.72 -18.06 -6.78
CA SER A 188 21.06 -19.02 -7.69
C SER A 188 19.58 -19.20 -7.34
N CYS A 189 18.75 -19.58 -8.33
CA CYS A 189 17.33 -19.89 -8.08
C CYS A 189 17.16 -20.90 -6.94
N ALA A 190 18.00 -21.96 -6.91
CA ALA A 190 17.99 -22.97 -5.85
C ALA A 190 18.27 -22.37 -4.46
N PHE A 191 19.22 -21.44 -4.35
CA PHE A 191 19.48 -20.73 -3.10
C PHE A 191 18.29 -19.87 -2.68
N ALA A 192 17.70 -19.12 -3.62
CA ALA A 192 16.54 -18.28 -3.35
C ALA A 192 15.33 -19.10 -2.87
N ILE A 193 15.06 -20.27 -3.48
CA ILE A 193 14.01 -21.20 -3.05
C ILE A 193 14.30 -21.74 -1.64
N LYS A 194 15.55 -22.14 -1.36
CA LYS A 194 15.95 -22.62 -0.02
C LYS A 194 15.72 -21.54 1.04
N GLN A 195 16.10 -20.30 0.75
CA GLN A 195 15.93 -19.18 1.66
C GLN A 195 14.46 -18.79 1.86
N ASP A 196 13.67 -18.83 0.79
CA ASP A 196 12.22 -18.62 0.85
C ASP A 196 11.55 -19.66 1.74
N ASN A 197 11.91 -20.94 1.58
CA ASN A 197 11.40 -22.02 2.41
C ASN A 197 11.79 -21.87 3.89
N LYS A 198 13.04 -21.52 4.20
CA LYS A 198 13.44 -21.23 5.59
C LYS A 198 12.62 -20.09 6.19
N THR A 199 12.43 -19.02 5.42
CA THR A 199 11.59 -17.88 5.83
C THR A 199 10.15 -18.30 6.07
N LYS A 200 9.57 -19.12 5.19
CA LYS A 200 8.23 -19.68 5.34
C LYS A 200 8.08 -20.52 6.61
N GLN A 201 9.07 -21.38 6.90
CA GLN A 201 9.08 -22.26 8.06
C GLN A 201 9.18 -21.48 9.39
N ALA A 202 9.86 -20.34 9.39
CA ALA A 202 9.99 -19.47 10.56
C ALA A 202 8.64 -19.02 11.16
N TRP A 203 7.61 -18.92 10.31
CA TRP A 203 6.30 -18.42 10.68
C TRP A 203 5.29 -19.52 11.01
N VAL A 204 5.69 -20.80 10.92
CA VAL A 204 4.82 -21.93 11.26
C VAL A 204 4.35 -21.80 12.71
N GLY A 205 3.03 -21.94 12.89
CA GLY A 205 2.34 -21.80 14.17
C GLY A 205 1.68 -20.44 14.40
N HIS A 206 1.94 -19.43 13.56
CA HIS A 206 1.14 -18.20 13.60
C HIS A 206 -0.33 -18.52 13.22
N PRO A 207 -1.33 -18.06 13.99
CA PRO A 207 -2.74 -18.41 13.75
C PRO A 207 -3.29 -17.89 12.41
N TYR A 208 -2.62 -16.89 11.85
CA TYR A 208 -3.09 -16.06 10.75
C TYR A 208 -1.99 -15.92 9.69
N PHE A 209 -1.53 -17.06 9.17
CA PHE A 209 -0.45 -17.17 8.18
C PHE A 209 -0.99 -17.57 6.81
N ASP A 210 -0.80 -16.70 5.81
CA ASP A 210 -1.27 -16.92 4.45
C ASP A 210 -0.10 -16.95 3.47
N ILE A 211 -0.12 -17.90 2.52
CA ILE A 211 0.90 -18.07 1.50
C ILE A 211 0.34 -17.64 0.14
N ILE A 212 1.05 -16.73 -0.52
CA ILE A 212 0.75 -16.26 -1.87
C ILE A 212 1.81 -16.80 -2.83
N ASP A 213 1.47 -17.93 -3.47
CA ASP A 213 2.31 -18.63 -4.44
C ASP A 213 2.38 -17.92 -5.81
N ASN A 214 3.07 -18.53 -6.78
CA ASN A 214 3.14 -18.04 -8.16
C ASN A 214 2.15 -18.72 -9.13
N SER A 215 1.00 -19.24 -8.64
CA SER A 215 0.01 -19.95 -9.49
C SER A 215 -0.74 -19.06 -10.49
N THR A 216 -0.52 -17.75 -10.46
CA THR A 216 -1.13 -16.75 -11.34
C THR A 216 -0.05 -15.79 -11.82
N ASP A 217 -0.38 -14.97 -12.83
CA ASP A 217 0.45 -13.82 -13.19
C ASP A 217 0.67 -12.88 -12.00
N PHE A 218 1.63 -11.96 -12.15
CA PHE A 218 2.01 -11.06 -11.07
C PHE A 218 0.83 -10.20 -10.58
N GLU A 219 -0.05 -9.74 -11.47
CA GLU A 219 -1.22 -8.97 -11.07
C GLU A 219 -2.24 -9.81 -10.30
N GLY A 220 -2.50 -11.05 -10.72
CA GLY A 220 -3.32 -12.01 -9.97
C GLY A 220 -2.74 -12.31 -8.59
N LYS A 221 -1.41 -12.42 -8.49
CA LYS A 221 -0.70 -12.62 -7.22
C LYS A 221 -0.95 -11.47 -6.25
N ILE A 222 -0.80 -10.22 -6.72
CA ILE A 222 -1.07 -9.02 -5.92
C ILE A 222 -2.56 -8.92 -5.55
N LYS A 223 -3.49 -9.25 -6.45
CA LYS A 223 -4.92 -9.26 -6.15
C LYS A 223 -5.25 -10.24 -5.03
N ARG A 224 -4.72 -11.48 -5.08
CA ARG A 224 -4.89 -12.48 -4.02
C ARG A 224 -4.37 -11.97 -2.68
N MET A 225 -3.15 -11.42 -2.66
CA MET A 225 -2.57 -10.80 -1.45
C MET A 225 -3.48 -9.72 -0.84
N ILE A 226 -4.03 -8.80 -1.66
CA ILE A 226 -4.93 -7.75 -1.14
C ILE A 226 -6.26 -8.35 -0.66
N SER A 227 -6.81 -9.32 -1.38
CA SER A 227 -8.06 -10.00 -1.01
C SER A 227 -7.94 -10.64 0.36
N THR A 228 -6.89 -11.44 0.59
CA THR A 228 -6.66 -12.14 1.86
C THR A 228 -6.60 -11.20 3.08
N ILE A 229 -6.12 -9.96 2.89
CA ILE A 229 -6.07 -8.95 3.95
C ILE A 229 -7.44 -8.25 4.11
N ALA A 230 -8.10 -7.92 2.99
CA ALA A 230 -9.41 -7.28 3.00
C ALA A 230 -10.49 -8.20 3.61
N ASP A 231 -10.46 -9.49 3.26
CA ASP A 231 -11.38 -10.53 3.77
C ASP A 231 -11.24 -10.65 5.28
N ARG A 232 -10.00 -10.67 5.80
CA ARG A 232 -9.74 -10.75 7.26
C ARG A 232 -10.12 -9.47 8.01
N LEU A 233 -10.07 -8.32 7.34
CA LEU A 233 -10.58 -7.05 7.86
C LEU A 233 -12.10 -6.89 7.73
N GLY A 234 -12.82 -7.88 7.17
CA GLY A 234 -14.26 -7.81 6.94
C GLY A 234 -14.67 -6.73 5.94
N ILE A 235 -13.75 -6.32 5.05
CA ILE A 235 -14.04 -5.31 4.04
C ILE A 235 -14.69 -6.00 2.85
N ALA A 236 -15.97 -5.70 2.63
CA ALA A 236 -16.67 -6.12 1.42
C ALA A 236 -16.05 -5.46 0.19
N ILE A 237 -15.17 -6.21 -0.48
CA ILE A 237 -14.48 -5.80 -1.70
C ILE A 237 -15.27 -6.08 -2.98
N GLY A 238 -16.43 -6.72 -2.85
CA GLY A 238 -17.25 -7.15 -3.98
C GLY A 238 -16.43 -7.98 -4.97
N ASP A 239 -16.65 -7.76 -6.25
CA ASP A 239 -15.95 -8.47 -7.32
C ASP A 239 -14.68 -7.73 -7.82
N ARG A 240 -14.27 -6.66 -7.14
CA ARG A 240 -13.13 -5.80 -7.53
C ARG A 240 -11.80 -6.53 -7.62
N LEU A 241 -11.59 -7.50 -6.73
CA LEU A 241 -10.35 -8.27 -6.65
C LEU A 241 -10.48 -9.68 -7.22
N ALA A 242 -11.66 -10.03 -7.75
CA ALA A 242 -11.88 -11.32 -8.38
C ALA A 242 -10.93 -11.53 -9.57
N LYS A 243 -10.63 -12.80 -9.86
CA LYS A 243 -9.69 -13.20 -10.92
C LYS A 243 -10.04 -12.57 -12.28
N ASN A 244 -11.33 -12.58 -12.62
CA ASN A 244 -11.84 -12.06 -13.89
C ASN A 244 -12.21 -10.56 -13.83
N SER A 245 -11.87 -9.88 -12.73
CA SER A 245 -12.16 -8.47 -12.57
C SER A 245 -11.30 -7.62 -13.50
N VAL A 246 -11.95 -6.87 -14.38
CA VAL A 246 -11.34 -6.01 -15.39
C VAL A 246 -11.54 -4.54 -15.02
N LYS A 247 -10.55 -3.72 -15.36
CA LYS A 247 -10.69 -2.27 -15.25
C LYS A 247 -11.64 -1.78 -16.33
N ARG A 248 -12.78 -1.23 -15.93
CA ARG A 248 -13.74 -0.55 -16.81
C ARG A 248 -13.51 0.96 -16.76
N LYS A 249 -13.63 1.63 -17.90
CA LYS A 249 -13.44 3.08 -18.03
C LYS A 249 -14.54 3.69 -18.88
N PHE A 250 -15.12 4.78 -18.42
CA PHE A 250 -16.23 5.47 -19.05
C PHE A 250 -15.92 6.95 -19.21
N LEU A 251 -16.38 7.53 -20.32
CA LEU A 251 -16.34 8.96 -20.56
C LEU A 251 -17.57 9.61 -19.94
N VAL A 252 -17.38 10.59 -19.07
CA VAL A 252 -18.46 11.39 -18.46
C VAL A 252 -18.57 12.71 -19.20
N GLU A 253 -19.80 13.13 -19.53
CA GLU A 253 -20.03 14.33 -20.34
C GLU A 253 -19.71 15.62 -19.59
N GLU A 254 -20.13 15.72 -18.32
CA GLU A 254 -20.00 16.93 -17.53
C GLU A 254 -19.80 16.62 -16.04
N LEU A 255 -19.22 17.59 -15.33
CA LEU A 255 -19.07 17.53 -13.88
C LEU A 255 -20.33 18.10 -13.23
N LEU A 256 -20.95 17.30 -12.37
CA LEU A 256 -22.16 17.67 -11.65
C LEU A 256 -21.85 18.30 -10.28
N ASP A 257 -22.89 18.87 -9.66
CA ASP A 257 -22.84 19.39 -8.30
C ASP A 257 -22.39 18.30 -7.32
N GLU A 258 -21.52 18.68 -6.38
CA GLU A 258 -20.99 17.81 -5.34
C GLU A 258 -22.08 17.23 -4.44
N ASN A 259 -23.22 17.93 -4.31
CA ASN A 259 -24.37 17.49 -3.50
C ASN A 259 -25.04 16.20 -4.02
N LEU A 260 -24.85 15.87 -5.30
CA LEU A 260 -25.40 14.65 -5.90
C LEU A 260 -24.54 13.40 -5.61
N PHE A 261 -23.31 13.60 -5.13
CA PHE A 261 -22.40 12.50 -4.87
C PHE A 261 -22.66 11.86 -3.50
N PRO A 262 -22.55 10.53 -3.39
CA PRO A 262 -22.40 9.89 -2.08
C PRO A 262 -21.09 10.37 -1.42
N PRO A 263 -20.87 10.06 -0.12
CA PRO A 263 -19.62 10.42 0.55
C PRO A 263 -18.37 10.07 -0.28
N PHE A 264 -17.54 11.08 -0.51
CA PHE A 264 -16.40 10.98 -1.41
C PHE A 264 -15.14 11.60 -0.81
N GLU A 265 -13.98 11.19 -1.35
CA GLU A 265 -12.67 11.76 -1.03
C GLU A 265 -12.01 12.24 -2.32
N ASP A 266 -11.48 13.48 -2.28
CA ASP A 266 -10.81 14.10 -3.41
C ASP A 266 -9.29 14.09 -3.24
N PHE A 267 -8.56 13.77 -4.30
CA PHE A 267 -7.11 13.75 -4.32
C PHE A 267 -6.57 14.56 -5.48
N GLU A 268 -5.54 15.37 -5.22
CA GLU A 268 -4.72 15.94 -6.28
C GLU A 268 -3.74 14.90 -6.79
N VAL A 269 -3.71 14.67 -8.10
CA VAL A 269 -2.83 13.68 -8.72
C VAL A 269 -2.09 14.31 -9.89
N LYS A 270 -0.76 14.23 -9.86
CA LYS A 270 0.14 14.64 -10.94
C LYS A 270 0.91 13.44 -11.46
N HIS A 271 1.03 13.34 -12.78
CA HIS A 271 1.84 12.33 -13.44
C HIS A 271 2.82 12.96 -14.41
N ASP A 272 4.04 12.45 -14.38
CA ASP A 272 5.14 12.86 -15.24
C ASP A 272 5.75 11.61 -15.89
N TYR A 273 5.98 11.65 -17.19
CA TYR A 273 6.65 10.57 -17.92
C TYR A 273 8.12 10.90 -18.09
N MET A 274 8.99 9.92 -17.84
CA MET A 274 10.44 10.10 -17.87
C MET A 274 11.01 9.56 -19.17
N THR A 275 12.14 10.14 -19.61
CA THR A 275 12.97 9.50 -20.63
C THR A 275 13.56 8.20 -20.09
N THR A 276 13.69 7.21 -20.96
CA THR A 276 14.26 5.90 -20.62
C THR A 276 15.31 5.56 -21.67
N THR A 277 16.44 5.01 -21.22
CA THR A 277 17.58 4.66 -22.08
C THR A 277 17.43 3.32 -22.80
N SER A 278 16.46 2.50 -22.41
CA SER A 278 16.22 1.16 -22.97
C SER A 278 14.97 1.16 -23.85
N ASP A 279 15.09 0.53 -25.02
CA ASP A 279 13.99 0.36 -25.96
C ASP A 279 12.82 -0.37 -25.30
N GLY A 280 11.63 0.25 -25.38
CA GLY A 280 10.39 -0.32 -24.86
C GLY A 280 10.12 -0.12 -23.36
N THR A 281 11.10 0.30 -22.56
CA THR A 281 10.86 0.64 -21.15
C THR A 281 10.05 1.93 -21.05
N LYS A 282 9.08 1.99 -20.15
CA LYS A 282 8.31 3.21 -19.86
C LYS A 282 8.40 3.53 -18.39
N ALA A 283 8.84 4.74 -18.07
CA ALA A 283 8.93 5.21 -16.70
C ALA A 283 7.97 6.39 -16.45
N ARG A 284 7.33 6.39 -15.28
CA ARG A 284 6.38 7.41 -14.86
C ARG A 284 6.50 7.70 -13.37
N LEU A 285 6.52 8.98 -13.01
CA LEU A 285 6.37 9.45 -11.65
C LEU A 285 4.91 9.82 -11.38
N ARG A 286 4.45 9.58 -10.15
CA ARG A 286 3.15 9.99 -9.66
C ARG A 286 3.32 10.70 -8.33
N LYS A 287 2.75 11.90 -8.21
CA LYS A 287 2.48 12.60 -6.94
C LYS A 287 0.98 12.53 -6.67
N ARG A 288 0.57 12.04 -5.51
CA ARG A 288 -0.84 11.97 -5.10
C ARG A 288 -1.00 12.46 -3.67
N GLY A 289 -1.97 13.32 -3.39
CA GLY A 289 -2.18 13.81 -2.04
C GLY A 289 -3.44 14.63 -1.86
N GLN A 290 -3.68 15.05 -0.62
CA GLN A 290 -4.73 15.99 -0.22
C GLN A 290 -4.25 16.77 1.01
N ASN A 291 -4.78 17.98 1.24
CA ASN A 291 -4.47 18.83 2.40
C ASN A 291 -2.96 19.04 2.63
N GLY A 292 -2.21 19.27 1.57
CA GLY A 292 -0.75 19.50 1.63
C GLY A 292 0.11 18.25 1.88
N MET A 293 -0.50 17.09 2.12
CA MET A 293 0.19 15.83 2.36
C MET A 293 0.21 14.98 1.09
N TYR A 294 1.40 14.55 0.65
CA TYR A 294 1.59 13.84 -0.61
C TYR A 294 2.40 12.55 -0.46
N THR A 295 2.01 11.56 -1.25
CA THR A 295 2.76 10.33 -1.52
C THR A 295 3.34 10.39 -2.93
N TYR A 296 4.49 9.75 -3.12
CA TYR A 296 5.21 9.75 -4.38
C TYR A 296 5.52 8.31 -4.80
N MET A 297 5.38 8.03 -6.09
CA MET A 297 5.57 6.70 -6.64
C MET A 297 6.28 6.77 -7.98
N GLN A 298 7.30 5.93 -8.17
CA GLN A 298 7.86 5.62 -9.47
C GLN A 298 7.21 4.34 -10.01
N THR A 299 6.81 4.34 -11.27
CA THR A 299 6.35 3.15 -12.01
C THR A 299 7.30 2.93 -13.17
N ILE A 300 7.84 1.72 -13.30
CA ILE A 300 8.66 1.30 -14.43
C ILE A 300 7.98 0.09 -15.06
N CYS A 301 7.55 0.23 -16.30
CA CYS A 301 7.05 -0.87 -17.12
C CYS A 301 8.18 -1.30 -18.05
N ARG A 302 8.64 -2.54 -17.93
CA ARG A 302 9.62 -3.14 -18.85
C ARG A 302 8.90 -3.85 -19.99
N PRO A 303 9.53 -3.95 -21.18
CA PRO A 303 8.98 -4.72 -22.31
C PRO A 303 8.74 -6.19 -21.93
N GLU A 304 7.95 -6.87 -22.77
CA GLU A 304 7.43 -8.21 -22.49
C GLU A 304 8.54 -9.23 -22.22
N ILE A 305 8.53 -9.80 -21.02
CA ILE A 305 9.21 -11.06 -20.71
C ILE A 305 8.10 -12.11 -20.80
N THR A 306 8.29 -13.15 -21.62
CA THR A 306 7.31 -14.25 -21.78
C THR A 306 5.86 -13.80 -22.04
N ASN A 307 5.69 -12.83 -22.95
CA ASN A 307 4.39 -12.19 -23.29
C ASN A 307 3.73 -11.44 -22.11
N GLN A 308 4.46 -11.15 -21.04
CA GLN A 308 3.98 -10.39 -19.89
C GLN A 308 4.78 -9.10 -19.69
N VAL A 309 4.06 -7.97 -19.60
CA VAL A 309 4.65 -6.67 -19.29
C VAL A 309 4.94 -6.58 -17.79
N VAL A 310 6.22 -6.56 -17.42
CA VAL A 310 6.63 -6.44 -16.01
C VAL A 310 6.53 -4.99 -15.55
N THR A 311 5.62 -4.73 -14.61
CA THR A 311 5.42 -3.39 -14.02
C THR A 311 5.91 -3.34 -12.57
N THR A 312 6.99 -2.61 -12.32
CA THR A 312 7.51 -2.34 -10.96
C THR A 312 6.95 -1.02 -10.44
N ARG A 313 6.53 -0.99 -9.17
CA ARG A 313 6.07 0.23 -8.49
C ARG A 313 6.83 0.43 -7.19
N THR A 314 7.52 1.55 -7.09
CA THR A 314 8.42 1.82 -5.97
C THR A 314 8.01 3.12 -5.27
N PRO A 315 7.73 3.09 -3.94
CA PRO A 315 7.56 4.31 -3.15
C PRO A 315 8.84 5.12 -3.16
N ILE A 316 8.73 6.43 -3.33
CA ILE A 316 9.88 7.34 -3.31
C ILE A 316 9.60 8.52 -2.37
N THR A 317 10.68 9.15 -1.91
CA THR A 317 10.59 10.37 -1.08
C THR A 317 10.31 11.60 -1.95
N SER A 318 9.88 12.70 -1.31
CA SER A 318 9.72 13.98 -2.00
C SER A 318 11.02 14.48 -2.64
N LYS A 319 12.18 14.24 -2.01
CA LYS A 319 13.49 14.63 -2.54
C LYS A 319 13.85 13.83 -3.80
N GLN A 320 13.66 12.51 -3.76
CA GLN A 320 13.87 11.64 -4.92
C GLN A 320 12.93 12.00 -6.07
N TYR A 321 11.65 12.28 -5.78
CA TYR A 321 10.69 12.73 -6.81
C TYR A 321 11.19 14.00 -7.50
N ASN A 322 11.60 15.02 -6.73
CA ASN A 322 12.10 16.27 -7.29
C ASN A 322 13.39 16.08 -8.11
N LEU A 323 14.30 15.21 -7.67
CA LEU A 323 15.51 14.88 -8.43
C LEU A 323 15.18 14.19 -9.75
N LEU A 324 14.28 13.20 -9.73
CA LEU A 324 13.90 12.44 -10.91
C LEU A 324 13.11 13.27 -11.93
N LEU A 325 12.45 14.37 -11.51
CA LEU A 325 11.81 15.31 -12.44
C LEU A 325 12.80 15.97 -13.42
N ALA A 326 14.11 15.94 -13.15
CA ALA A 326 15.12 16.39 -14.10
C ALA A 326 15.18 15.52 -15.38
N GLN A 327 14.68 14.29 -15.33
CA GLN A 327 14.69 13.32 -16.45
C GLN A 327 13.33 13.23 -17.17
N ARG A 328 12.54 14.30 -17.13
CA ARG A 328 11.23 14.33 -17.80
C ARG A 328 11.37 14.19 -19.31
N ASP A 329 10.47 13.40 -19.89
CA ASP A 329 10.33 13.27 -21.34
C ASP A 329 9.82 14.61 -21.92
N PRO A 330 10.64 15.32 -22.71
CA PRO A 330 10.26 16.62 -23.26
C PRO A 330 9.15 16.51 -24.31
N THR A 331 8.86 15.32 -24.83
CA THR A 331 7.76 15.08 -25.78
C THR A 331 6.41 14.91 -25.08
N ARG A 332 6.38 15.04 -23.75
CA ARG A 332 5.21 14.76 -22.92
C ARG A 332 4.91 15.84 -21.89
N SER A 333 3.64 16.21 -21.82
CA SER A 333 3.11 17.16 -20.82
C SER A 333 2.85 16.49 -19.47
N GLN A 334 2.87 17.28 -18.40
CA GLN A 334 2.37 16.84 -17.10
C GLN A 334 0.88 16.55 -17.20
N ILE A 335 0.41 15.44 -16.67
CA ILE A 335 -1.02 15.22 -16.45
C ILE A 335 -1.37 15.63 -15.02
N VAL A 336 -2.24 16.62 -14.88
CA VAL A 336 -2.79 17.07 -13.58
C VAL A 336 -4.27 16.76 -13.54
N LYS A 337 -4.74 16.13 -12.46
CA LYS A 337 -6.15 15.78 -12.29
C LYS A 337 -6.58 15.83 -10.84
N LYS A 338 -7.86 16.11 -10.63
CA LYS A 338 -8.57 15.89 -9.37
C LYS A 338 -9.21 14.50 -9.47
N ARG A 339 -8.84 13.60 -8.56
CA ARG A 339 -9.41 12.25 -8.49
C ARG A 339 -10.42 12.19 -7.35
N ARG A 340 -11.69 12.04 -7.69
CA ARG A 340 -12.80 11.81 -6.76
C ARG A 340 -13.04 10.32 -6.58
N CYS A 341 -13.03 9.86 -5.35
CA CYS A 341 -13.19 8.47 -4.98
C CYS A 341 -14.47 8.30 -4.16
N PHE A 342 -15.36 7.40 -4.56
CA PHE A 342 -16.63 7.19 -3.87
C PHE A 342 -17.15 5.77 -4.04
N LEU A 343 -18.04 5.35 -3.15
CA LEU A 343 -18.76 4.08 -3.23
C LEU A 343 -20.16 4.31 -3.80
N TRP A 344 -20.57 3.45 -4.73
CA TRP A 344 -21.92 3.42 -5.28
C TRP A 344 -22.35 1.97 -5.51
N GLN A 345 -23.47 1.55 -4.93
CA GLN A 345 -24.00 0.18 -5.02
C GLN A 345 -22.94 -0.91 -4.81
N ASN A 346 -22.13 -0.77 -3.74
CA ASN A 346 -21.01 -1.65 -3.39
C ASN A 346 -19.84 -1.72 -4.39
N LEU A 347 -19.81 -0.82 -5.39
CA LEU A 347 -18.69 -0.65 -6.29
C LEU A 347 -17.90 0.61 -5.95
N TYR A 348 -16.58 0.50 -6.01
CA TYR A 348 -15.67 1.60 -5.74
C TYR A 348 -15.28 2.28 -7.05
N TYR A 349 -15.68 3.54 -7.20
CA TYR A 349 -15.41 4.34 -8.38
C TYR A 349 -14.27 5.33 -8.15
N GLN A 350 -13.48 5.55 -9.21
CA GLN A 350 -12.49 6.61 -9.31
C GLN A 350 -12.85 7.50 -10.49
N MET A 351 -13.28 8.73 -10.21
CA MET A 351 -13.52 9.73 -11.22
C MET A 351 -12.33 10.67 -11.34
N ASP A 352 -11.70 10.66 -12.50
CA ASP A 352 -10.59 11.54 -12.85
C ASP A 352 -11.11 12.74 -13.62
N ILE A 353 -11.09 13.90 -12.97
CA ILE A 353 -11.41 15.19 -13.56
C ILE A 353 -10.08 15.81 -13.99
N TYR A 354 -9.78 15.76 -15.28
CA TYR A 354 -8.54 16.28 -15.83
C TYR A 354 -8.57 17.81 -15.75
N ARG A 355 -7.54 18.38 -15.11
CA ARG A 355 -7.32 19.82 -15.09
C ARG A 355 -6.44 20.17 -16.28
N GLU A 356 -6.65 21.35 -16.87
CA GLU A 356 -5.94 21.80 -18.07
C GLU A 356 -4.41 21.59 -17.93
N PRO A 357 -3.81 20.71 -18.75
CA PRO A 357 -2.39 20.73 -19.06
C PRO A 357 -2.15 21.57 -20.32
N PRO A 358 -0.90 21.81 -20.75
CA PRO A 358 -0.60 22.61 -21.95
C PRO A 358 -1.08 22.01 -23.29
N ASN A 359 -1.92 20.96 -23.32
CA ASN A 359 -2.42 20.33 -24.55
C ASN A 359 -3.95 20.18 -24.58
N ASP A 360 -4.56 20.38 -25.75
CA ASP A 360 -6.03 20.40 -25.93
C ASP A 360 -6.71 19.06 -25.61
N ARG A 361 -5.96 17.96 -25.61
CA ARG A 361 -6.48 16.57 -25.46
C ARG A 361 -7.09 16.28 -24.10
N CYS A 362 -6.73 17.02 -23.06
CA CYS A 362 -7.23 16.81 -21.71
C CYS A 362 -8.28 17.84 -21.28
N LYS A 363 -8.57 18.84 -22.13
CA LYS A 363 -9.47 19.93 -21.79
C LYS A 363 -10.90 19.41 -21.61
N GLY A 364 -11.47 19.63 -20.42
CA GLY A 364 -12.81 19.15 -20.07
C GLY A 364 -12.95 17.63 -19.95
N LEU A 365 -11.85 16.86 -19.97
CA LEU A 365 -11.94 15.40 -19.95
C LEU A 365 -12.27 14.87 -18.55
N ILE A 366 -13.32 14.06 -18.45
CA ILE A 366 -13.71 13.36 -17.23
C ILE A 366 -13.79 11.86 -17.50
N LEU A 367 -13.05 11.08 -16.74
CA LEU A 367 -13.03 9.62 -16.86
C LEU A 367 -13.47 8.96 -15.57
N LEU A 368 -14.51 8.12 -15.63
CA LEU A 368 -14.95 7.28 -14.53
C LEU A 368 -14.32 5.88 -14.69
N GLU A 369 -13.65 5.41 -13.64
CA GLU A 369 -12.98 4.11 -13.63
C GLU A 369 -13.51 3.24 -12.48
N THR A 370 -13.71 1.95 -12.74
CA THR A 370 -13.99 0.94 -11.72
C THR A 370 -13.35 -0.40 -12.10
N TYR A 371 -13.37 -1.36 -11.19
CA TYR A 371 -12.88 -2.71 -11.40
C TYR A 371 -14.00 -3.67 -11.01
N THR A 372 -14.42 -4.51 -11.95
CA THR A 372 -15.57 -5.41 -11.78
C THR A 372 -15.44 -6.61 -12.73
N THR A 373 -16.08 -7.72 -12.37
CA THR A 373 -16.31 -8.88 -13.22
C THR A 373 -17.50 -8.68 -14.16
N LEU A 374 -18.39 -7.73 -13.86
CA LEU A 374 -19.56 -7.44 -14.67
C LEU A 374 -19.17 -6.90 -16.05
N PRO A 375 -19.87 -7.31 -17.11
CA PRO A 375 -19.74 -6.68 -18.42
C PRO A 375 -20.32 -5.25 -18.39
N GLY A 376 -19.84 -4.37 -19.27
CA GLY A 376 -20.18 -2.94 -19.21
C GLY A 376 -21.68 -2.64 -19.37
N ASN A 377 -22.42 -3.51 -20.06
CA ASN A 377 -23.87 -3.45 -20.24
C ASN A 377 -24.68 -3.86 -18.99
N GLU A 378 -24.10 -4.66 -18.10
CA GLU A 378 -24.74 -5.13 -16.86
C GLU A 378 -24.21 -4.40 -15.62
N LEU A 379 -23.21 -3.56 -15.79
CA LEU A 379 -22.60 -2.78 -14.71
C LEU A 379 -23.56 -1.66 -14.27
N PRO A 380 -24.03 -1.64 -13.01
CA PRO A 380 -24.82 -0.53 -12.49
C PRO A 380 -23.97 0.72 -12.38
N LEU A 381 -24.06 1.59 -13.38
CA LEU A 381 -23.40 2.89 -13.37
C LEU A 381 -24.15 3.88 -12.46
N PRO A 382 -23.47 4.87 -11.86
CA PRO A 382 -24.14 5.90 -11.08
C PRO A 382 -25.14 6.66 -11.95
N ASP A 383 -26.42 6.55 -11.59
CA ASP A 383 -27.57 7.09 -12.33
C ASP A 383 -27.56 8.62 -12.39
N PHE A 384 -27.00 9.25 -11.37
CA PHE A 384 -26.79 10.69 -11.37
C PHE A 384 -25.75 11.13 -12.41
N LEU A 385 -24.85 10.27 -12.92
CA LEU A 385 -23.84 10.66 -13.91
C LEU A 385 -24.32 10.46 -15.34
N LYS A 386 -24.09 11.47 -16.18
CA LYS A 386 -24.30 11.37 -17.63
C LYS A 386 -23.08 10.72 -18.31
N ILE A 387 -23.17 9.41 -18.53
CA ILE A 387 -22.12 8.62 -19.18
C ILE A 387 -22.32 8.62 -20.69
N SER A 388 -21.31 9.12 -21.42
CA SER A 388 -21.34 9.18 -22.89
C SER A 388 -21.09 7.81 -23.52
N LYS A 389 -20.01 7.14 -23.13
CA LYS A 389 -19.62 5.81 -23.66
C LYS A 389 -18.58 5.11 -22.79
N GLU A 390 -18.49 3.80 -22.94
CA GLU A 390 -17.35 3.01 -22.45
C GLU A 390 -16.13 3.24 -23.35
N VAL A 391 -14.97 3.51 -22.73
CA VAL A 391 -13.66 3.72 -23.39
C VAL A 391 -12.60 2.77 -22.82
N THR A 392 -13.04 1.62 -22.30
CA THR A 392 -12.18 0.55 -21.81
C THR A 392 -11.27 0.05 -22.93
N GLY A 393 -9.96 -0.01 -22.69
CA GLY A 393 -8.98 -0.47 -23.69
C GLY A 393 -8.67 0.53 -24.82
N ASP A 394 -9.45 1.62 -24.97
CA ASP A 394 -9.17 2.63 -25.99
C ASP A 394 -7.87 3.39 -25.67
N LYS A 395 -6.91 3.25 -26.59
CA LYS A 395 -5.58 3.86 -26.49
C LYS A 395 -5.67 5.39 -26.48
N ASN A 396 -6.67 6.01 -27.09
CA ASN A 396 -6.83 7.46 -27.11
C ASN A 396 -7.09 8.04 -25.71
N TYR A 397 -7.76 7.26 -24.86
CA TYR A 397 -8.03 7.62 -23.45
C TYR A 397 -6.99 7.01 -22.48
N SER A 398 -5.87 6.51 -22.99
CA SER A 398 -4.75 6.11 -22.15
C SER A 398 -4.01 7.34 -21.65
N MET A 399 -3.65 7.37 -20.36
CA MET A 399 -2.89 8.49 -19.79
C MET A 399 -1.55 8.74 -20.50
N TYR A 400 -0.98 7.73 -21.15
CA TYR A 400 0.25 7.88 -21.92
C TYR A 400 -0.05 8.65 -23.21
N ASN A 401 -1.10 8.32 -23.95
CA ASN A 401 -1.41 9.07 -25.18
C ASN A 401 -1.97 10.48 -24.91
N LEU A 402 -2.68 10.65 -23.80
CA LEU A 402 -3.15 11.96 -23.33
C LEU A 402 -1.99 12.92 -22.99
N SER A 403 -0.84 12.38 -22.57
CA SER A 403 0.31 13.21 -22.21
C SER A 403 1.15 13.63 -23.40
N LYS A 404 0.86 13.20 -24.64
CA LYS A 404 1.68 13.55 -25.80
C LYS A 404 1.45 15.03 -26.15
N ILE A 405 2.54 15.77 -26.35
CA ILE A 405 2.50 17.16 -26.84
C ILE A 405 2.19 17.15 -28.34
#